data_AF-A0A855GH26-F1
#
_entry.id   AF-A0A855GH26-F1
#
_cell.length_a   1.000
_cell.length_b   1.000
_cell.length_c   1.000
_cell.angle_alpha   90.00
_cell.angle_beta   90.00
_cell.angle_gamma   90.00
#
_symmetry.space_group_name_H-M   'P 1'
#
loop_
_entity.id
_entity.type
_entity.pdbx_description
1 polymer ?
#
loop_
_entity_poly.entity_id
_entity_poly.type
_entity_poly.pdbx_seq_one_letter_code
_entity_poly.pdbx_strand_id
1 'polypeptide(L)'
;MTNYTVNTLELGEFITESGETIDHLRLRYEHVGLPGQPLVVVCHALTGNHLTYGTDAQPGWWREIIDGGYIPVHDYQFLTFNVIGSPFGSSSKLNDDNFPE
;
A
#
# COMPACT_ATOMS: atom_id res chain seq x y z
N MET A 1 -3.34 19.55 9.31
CA MET A 1 -3.67 18.13 9.52
C MET A 1 -3.21 17.40 8.28
N THR A 2 -2.42 16.34 8.45
CA THR A 2 -2.00 15.47 7.35
C THR A 2 -3.21 14.66 6.87
N ASN A 3 -3.41 14.52 5.56
CA ASN A 3 -4.47 13.64 5.06
C ASN A 3 -4.01 12.18 5.22
N TYR A 4 -4.95 11.31 5.60
CA TYR A 4 -4.73 9.88 5.75
C TYR A 4 -5.81 9.15 4.96
N THR A 5 -5.40 8.33 3.99
CA THR A 5 -6.31 7.57 3.15
C THR A 5 -5.87 6.12 3.08
N VAL A 6 -6.78 5.19 3.38
CA VAL A 6 -6.64 3.77 3.06
C VAL A 6 -7.79 3.39 2.15
N ASN A 7 -7.48 2.94 0.94
CA ASN A 7 -8.50 2.58 -0.04
C ASN A 7 -7.99 1.48 -0.98
N THR A 8 -8.85 0.98 -1.85
CA THR A 8 -8.51 0.00 -2.89
C THR A 8 -8.77 0.60 -4.26
N LEU A 9 -7.78 0.50 -5.15
CA LEU A 9 -7.95 0.79 -6.57
C LEU A 9 -8.40 -0.47 -7.31
N GLU A 10 -9.25 -0.30 -8.31
CA GLU A 10 -9.57 -1.31 -9.32
C GLU A 10 -8.99 -0.85 -10.66
N LEU A 11 -8.11 -1.68 -11.23
CA LEU A 11 -7.27 -1.30 -12.37
C LEU A 11 -7.59 -2.11 -13.64
N GLY A 12 -8.58 -2.98 -13.58
CA GLY A 12 -8.99 -3.84 -14.70
C GLY A 12 -8.07 -5.05 -14.86
N GLU A 13 -7.97 -5.55 -16.10
CA GLU A 13 -7.21 -6.74 -16.44
C GLU A 13 -5.70 -6.54 -16.23
N PHE A 14 -5.05 -7.51 -15.61
CA PHE A 14 -3.60 -7.57 -15.45
C PHE A 14 -3.07 -8.93 -15.88
N ILE A 15 -2.10 -8.94 -16.79
CA ILE A 15 -1.44 -10.14 -17.29
C ILE A 15 -0.06 -10.24 -16.63
N THR A 16 0.20 -11.35 -15.94
CA THR A 16 1.48 -11.62 -15.27
C THR A 16 2.57 -11.94 -16.29
N GLU A 17 3.85 -11.96 -15.84
CA GLU A 17 4.95 -12.43 -16.68
C GLU A 17 4.81 -13.92 -17.11
N SER A 18 4.09 -14.75 -16.32
CA SER A 18 3.77 -16.13 -16.66
C SER A 18 2.66 -16.25 -17.73
N GLY A 19 1.99 -15.15 -18.08
CA GLY A 19 0.86 -15.14 -19.01
C GLY A 19 -0.49 -15.46 -18.36
N GLU A 20 -0.55 -15.56 -17.04
CA GLU A 20 -1.81 -15.70 -16.30
C GLU A 20 -2.52 -14.36 -16.17
N THR A 21 -3.84 -14.40 -16.04
CA THR A 21 -4.68 -13.19 -16.05
C THR A 21 -5.37 -12.99 -14.70
N ILE A 22 -5.36 -11.76 -14.21
CA ILE A 22 -6.18 -11.27 -13.11
C ILE A 22 -7.19 -10.28 -13.71
N ASP A 23 -8.46 -10.67 -13.84
CA ASP A 23 -9.49 -9.89 -14.57
C ASP A 23 -9.77 -8.52 -13.95
N HIS A 24 -9.71 -8.44 -12.61
CA HIS A 24 -10.03 -7.25 -11.83
C HIS A 24 -8.94 -6.99 -10.79
N LEU A 25 -7.80 -6.50 -11.27
CA LEU A 25 -6.66 -6.18 -10.40
C LEU A 25 -7.07 -5.15 -9.35
N ARG A 26 -6.99 -5.58 -8.08
CA ARG A 26 -7.20 -4.73 -6.90
C ARG A 26 -5.88 -4.44 -6.21
N LEU A 27 -5.59 -3.15 -5.99
CA LEU A 27 -4.45 -2.72 -5.18
C LEU A 27 -4.94 -1.94 -3.96
N ARG A 28 -4.81 -2.53 -2.78
CA ARG A 28 -5.01 -1.85 -1.50
C ARG A 28 -3.80 -0.97 -1.23
N TYR A 29 -4.01 0.25 -0.76
CA TYR A 29 -2.93 1.19 -0.48
C TYR A 29 -3.20 2.06 0.75
N GLU A 30 -2.13 2.62 1.28
CA GLU A 30 -2.14 3.73 2.23
C GLU A 30 -1.48 4.95 1.57
N HIS A 31 -2.12 6.11 1.69
CA HIS A 31 -1.56 7.39 1.29
C HIS A 31 -1.64 8.38 2.46
N VAL A 32 -0.50 8.96 2.83
CA VAL A 32 -0.37 9.89 3.94
C VAL A 32 0.42 11.11 3.49
N GLY A 33 -0.12 12.31 3.69
CA GLY A 33 0.57 13.54 3.33
C GLY A 33 -0.36 14.66 2.90
N LEU A 34 0.22 15.68 2.29
CA LEU A 34 -0.47 16.79 1.66
C LEU A 34 -0.16 16.82 0.16
N PRO A 35 -1.15 17.18 -0.69
CA PRO A 35 -0.92 17.36 -2.11
C PRO A 35 0.22 18.35 -2.39
N GLY A 36 1.11 17.98 -3.31
CA GLY A 36 2.26 18.82 -3.72
C GLY A 36 3.55 18.58 -2.95
N GLN A 37 3.53 17.79 -1.87
CA GLN A 37 4.78 17.34 -1.22
C GLN A 37 5.56 16.37 -2.13
N PRO A 38 6.90 16.28 -2.01
CA PRO A 38 7.69 15.20 -2.59
C PRO A 38 7.15 13.82 -2.22
N LEU A 39 7.05 12.93 -3.21
CA LEU A 39 6.49 11.59 -3.03
C LEU A 39 7.57 10.58 -2.64
N VAL A 40 7.32 9.85 -1.56
CA VAL A 40 8.06 8.67 -1.13
C VAL A 40 7.18 7.46 -1.38
N VAL A 41 7.69 6.52 -2.19
CA VAL A 41 7.04 5.21 -2.37
C VAL A 41 7.78 4.20 -1.51
N VAL A 42 7.08 3.55 -0.59
CA VAL A 42 7.68 2.51 0.25
C VAL A 42 7.22 1.13 -0.24
N CYS A 43 8.19 0.27 -0.57
CA CYS A 43 7.92 -1.13 -0.91
C CYS A 43 8.09 -1.98 0.33
N HIS A 44 7.01 -2.60 0.81
CA HIS A 44 7.06 -3.41 2.03
C HIS A 44 7.73 -4.77 1.78
N ALA A 45 8.26 -5.37 2.86
CA ALA A 45 8.85 -6.72 2.83
C ALA A 45 7.78 -7.83 2.90
N LEU A 46 8.20 -9.11 2.90
CA LEU A 46 7.31 -10.28 2.77
C LEU A 46 6.12 -10.30 3.77
N THR A 47 6.36 -10.02 5.05
CA THR A 47 5.33 -10.03 6.11
C THR A 47 4.75 -8.65 6.39
N GLY A 48 5.13 -7.64 5.60
CA GLY A 48 4.59 -6.30 5.67
C GLY A 48 3.27 -6.16 4.91
N ASN A 49 2.73 -4.95 4.92
CA ASN A 49 1.52 -4.57 4.19
C ASN A 49 1.54 -3.07 3.86
N HIS A 50 0.43 -2.54 3.33
CA HIS A 50 0.30 -1.13 2.98
C HIS A 50 0.40 -0.14 4.16
N LEU A 51 0.15 -0.55 5.40
CA LEU A 51 0.07 0.33 6.58
C LEU A 51 1.45 0.76 7.10
N THR A 52 2.09 1.64 6.35
CA THR A 52 3.45 2.16 6.61
C THR A 52 3.45 3.13 7.77
N TYR A 53 2.50 4.07 7.75
CA TYR A 53 2.33 5.08 8.77
C TYR A 53 1.26 4.67 9.80
N GLY A 54 0.17 4.05 9.35
CA GLY A 54 -0.93 3.61 10.20
C GLY A 54 -1.62 4.76 10.94
N THR A 55 -2.37 4.39 11.97
CA THR A 55 -3.14 5.34 12.79
C THR A 55 -2.49 5.51 14.16
N ASP A 56 -2.91 6.51 14.93
CA ASP A 56 -2.36 6.69 16.29
C ASP A 56 -2.71 5.52 17.23
N ALA A 57 -3.87 4.86 17.01
CA ALA A 57 -4.26 3.68 17.78
C ALA A 57 -3.58 2.39 17.31
N GLN A 58 -3.18 2.33 16.04
CA GLN A 58 -2.52 1.20 15.39
C GLN A 58 -1.40 1.73 14.49
N PRO A 59 -0.22 2.04 15.07
CA PRO A 59 0.87 2.65 14.34
C PRO A 59 1.39 1.70 13.27
N GLY A 60 1.75 2.25 12.11
CA GLY A 60 2.33 1.51 11.01
C GLY A 60 3.77 1.10 11.27
N TRP A 61 4.26 0.17 10.47
CA TRP A 61 5.57 -0.45 10.67
C TRP A 61 6.76 0.51 10.48
N TRP A 62 6.57 1.70 9.90
CA TRP A 62 7.56 2.78 9.78
C TRP A 62 7.23 4.02 10.59
N ARG A 63 6.19 4.00 11.44
CA ARG A 63 5.74 5.18 12.19
C ARG A 63 6.89 5.83 12.99
N GLU A 64 7.71 5.04 13.68
CA GLU A 64 8.84 5.55 14.46
C GLU A 64 9.95 6.19 13.61
N ILE A 65 10.17 5.71 12.38
CA ILE A 65 11.16 6.28 11.46
C ILE A 65 10.69 7.66 10.95
N ILE A 66 9.39 7.75 10.65
CA ILE A 66 8.76 8.97 10.13
C ILE A 66 8.64 10.01 11.26
N ASP A 67 8.11 9.64 12.42
CA ASP A 67 7.95 10.52 13.58
C ASP A 67 9.30 10.89 14.22
N GLY A 68 10.30 10.00 14.12
CA GLY A 68 11.68 10.26 14.53
C GLY A 68 12.42 11.28 13.65
N GLY A 69 11.82 11.70 12.54
CA GLY A 69 12.33 12.79 11.70
C GLY A 69 13.40 12.38 10.69
N TYR A 70 13.65 11.08 10.47
CA TYR A 70 14.56 10.62 9.43
C TYR A 70 14.00 10.87 8.02
N ILE A 71 12.68 10.71 7.89
CA ILE A 71 11.92 11.08 6.70
C ILE A 71 10.58 11.67 7.15
N PRO A 72 10.55 12.96 7.51
CA PRO A 72 9.44 13.51 8.27
C PRO A 72 8.19 13.77 7.40
N VAL A 73 7.01 13.50 7.97
CA VAL A 73 5.71 13.71 7.31
C VAL A 73 5.36 15.17 6.99
N HIS A 74 6.06 16.14 7.61
CA HIS A 74 5.90 17.54 7.25
C HIS A 74 6.59 17.92 5.93
N ASP A 75 7.60 17.16 5.50
CA ASP A 75 8.34 17.40 4.27
C ASP A 75 7.90 16.48 3.11
N TYR A 76 7.39 15.29 3.42
CA TYR A 76 7.09 14.26 2.42
C TYR A 76 5.65 13.78 2.50
N GLN A 77 5.14 13.31 1.36
CA GLN A 77 3.97 12.44 1.30
C GLN A 77 4.40 11.00 0.99
N PHE A 78 3.66 10.03 1.52
CA PHE A 78 3.98 8.60 1.48
C PHE A 78 2.86 7.84 0.78
N LEU A 79 3.24 6.97 -0.15
CA LEU A 79 2.34 6.02 -0.79
C LEU A 79 2.93 4.62 -0.65
N THR A 80 2.11 3.70 -0.16
CA THR A 80 2.50 2.29 -0.05
C THR A 80 1.37 1.41 -0.51
N PHE A 81 1.64 0.59 -1.52
CA PHE A 81 0.72 -0.45 -1.97
C PHE A 81 0.97 -1.72 -1.19
N ASN A 82 -0.12 -2.45 -0.92
CA ASN A 82 -0.01 -3.84 -0.54
C ASN A 82 0.25 -4.65 -1.82
N VAL A 83 1.31 -5.45 -1.83
CA VAL A 83 1.69 -6.22 -3.03
C VAL A 83 0.61 -7.23 -3.43
N ILE A 84 0.51 -7.53 -4.72
CA ILE A 84 -0.33 -8.61 -5.24
C ILE A 84 0.10 -9.93 -4.59
N GLY A 85 -0.85 -10.79 -4.22
CA GLY A 85 -0.61 -12.05 -3.51
C GLY A 85 -0.55 -11.91 -1.98
N SER A 86 -0.36 -10.70 -1.43
CA SER A 86 -0.44 -10.47 0.02
C SER A 86 -1.89 -10.58 0.53
N PRO A 87 -2.13 -11.21 1.71
CA PRO A 87 -3.47 -11.39 2.25
C PRO A 87 -4.11 -10.10 2.82
N PHE A 88 -3.42 -8.96 2.75
CA PHE A 88 -3.85 -7.71 3.39
C PHE A 88 -4.64 -6.75 2.48
N GLY A 89 -5.35 -7.27 1.47
CA GLY A 89 -6.44 -6.57 0.78
C GLY A 89 -6.26 -6.31 -0.71
N SER A 90 -5.05 -6.43 -1.26
CA SER A 90 -4.85 -6.48 -2.72
C SER A 90 -5.26 -7.83 -3.27
N SER A 91 -5.45 -7.97 -4.59
CA SER A 91 -5.76 -9.27 -5.22
C SER A 91 -4.78 -10.34 -4.76
N SER A 92 -5.30 -11.42 -4.21
CA SER A 92 -4.54 -12.53 -3.65
C SER A 92 -5.41 -13.79 -3.61
N LYS A 93 -4.79 -14.96 -3.44
CA LYS A 93 -5.53 -16.22 -3.28
C LYS A 93 -6.52 -16.23 -2.11
N LEU A 94 -6.33 -15.36 -1.12
CA LEU A 94 -7.22 -15.28 0.04
C LEU A 94 -8.54 -14.53 -0.26
N ASN A 95 -8.53 -13.58 -1.19
CA ASN A 95 -9.64 -12.63 -1.36
C ASN A 95 -10.14 -12.49 -2.81
N ASP A 96 -9.62 -13.32 -3.70
CA ASP A 96 -9.97 -13.39 -5.10
C ASP A 96 -10.10 -14.86 -5.52
N ASP A 97 -11.33 -15.32 -5.72
CA ASP A 97 -11.64 -16.73 -5.99
C ASP A 97 -11.05 -17.20 -7.32
N ASN A 98 -10.80 -16.27 -8.25
CA ASN A 98 -10.22 -16.54 -9.57
C ASN A 98 -8.72 -16.19 -9.62
N PHE A 99 -8.07 -15.96 -8.47
CA PHE A 99 -6.64 -15.66 -8.46
C PHE A 99 -5.85 -16.82 -9.08
N PRO A 100 -4.89 -16.52 -10.00
CA PRO A 100 -4.02 -17.53 -10.60
C PRO A 100 -3.28 -18.42 -9.59
N GLU A 101 -2.79 -19.57 -10.03
CA GLU A 101 -2.09 -20.55 -9.16
C GLU A 101 -0.63 -20.19 -8.93
#